data_AF-K3ZSA3-F1
#
_entry.id   AF-K3ZSA3-F1
#
_cell.length_a   1.000
_cell.length_b   1.000
_cell.length_c   1.000
_cell.angle_alpha   90.00
_cell.angle_beta   90.00
_cell.angle_gamma   90.00
#
_symmetry.space_group_name_H-M   'P 1'
#
loop_
_entity.id
_entity.type
_entity.pdbx_description
1 polymer ?
#
loop_
_entity_poly.entity_id
_entity_poly.type
_entity_poly.pdbx_seq_one_letter_code
_entity_poly.pdbx_strand_id
1 'polypeptide(L)'
;MAAPTRRPGFLREAELRLLRCTLPPPPSNPPPAASPPPAHPLGATAASALAAVEAGDYEAALAAVAPHLLPASASSGPPGSAAEFYADLAAAAGAFLRGDGDGGAKGEGFECRCAVVLSTAVAALLAFTQLNLTGPPREFPTFPFWTSSLDEGWYSNLGEIWDSWASDKLASFGSHVHGKFSHVQFIVFAELLLTSLWSFSDCWSVSWWLFRISMFQQNILDELSSSLYDQVQVYKNKMLSHFGELEKVSTYWDPLLCDGEGSYFVSASFLEAGIAEYKYGRVDASRLHLDSAQEACGLHLSLTGILGFRTIHQVDAKSQMVLVAKTNKSGSDEGQATEVTLAQNDNAALKNARGSVPVESDEFCDILRTPRLVHDGSNSASANTTGPSANISLSAIQQAAVLAQCLHVSRRSRSDEMSGWEMAPYIESIDSQGESYFVVRSLCDILRIRWESTRSRTKQRALLMMENLVEDVGKEFPVTAQRVKMVFGVHMPTLPALRKLLGKVADAVSLINARLSVTPNDPRLW
;
A
#
# COMPACT_ATOMS: atom_id res chain seq x y z
N MET A 1 -23.50 -17.14 34.97
CA MET A 1 -23.02 -15.75 34.84
C MET A 1 -21.75 -15.80 34.01
N ALA A 2 -21.82 -15.40 32.74
CA ALA A 2 -20.60 -15.20 31.95
C ALA A 2 -19.79 -14.07 32.61
N ALA A 3 -18.50 -14.29 32.86
CA ALA A 3 -17.62 -13.23 33.32
C ALA A 3 -17.68 -12.07 32.31
N PRO A 4 -17.73 -10.80 32.74
CA PRO A 4 -17.67 -9.69 31.80
C PRO A 4 -16.37 -9.81 31.01
N THR A 5 -16.47 -9.97 29.69
CA THR A 5 -15.32 -9.97 28.79
C THR A 5 -14.58 -8.65 28.99
N ARG A 6 -13.41 -8.73 29.62
CA ARG A 6 -12.59 -7.56 29.94
C ARG A 6 -12.13 -6.96 28.62
N ARG A 7 -12.66 -5.79 28.27
CA ARG A 7 -12.29 -5.09 27.03
C ARG A 7 -10.76 -4.94 26.94
N PRO A 8 -10.17 -5.07 25.73
CA PRO A 8 -8.76 -4.80 25.52
C PRO A 8 -8.34 -3.40 26.01
N GLY A 9 -7.09 -3.26 26.45
CA GLY A 9 -6.53 -1.96 26.85
C GLY A 9 -6.47 -0.97 25.69
N PHE A 10 -6.35 0.33 26.02
CA PHE A 10 -6.38 1.42 25.04
C PHE A 10 -5.31 1.28 23.96
N LEU A 11 -4.12 0.79 24.35
CA LEU A 11 -3.03 0.55 23.41
C LEU A 11 -3.40 -0.46 22.33
N ARG A 12 -4.08 -1.56 22.67
CA ARG A 12 -4.49 -2.58 21.68
C ARG A 12 -5.54 -2.04 20.71
N GLU A 13 -6.44 -1.19 21.20
CA GLU A 13 -7.40 -0.47 20.36
C GLU A 13 -6.69 0.49 19.40
N ALA A 14 -5.68 1.23 19.88
CA ALA A 14 -4.84 2.08 19.06
C ALA A 14 -4.09 1.29 17.96
N GLU A 15 -3.52 0.12 18.30
CA GLU A 15 -2.85 -0.76 17.32
C GLU A 15 -3.79 -1.18 16.19
N LEU A 16 -5.00 -1.62 16.54
CA LEU A 16 -6.01 -2.04 15.58
C LEU A 16 -6.45 -0.89 14.67
N ARG A 17 -6.73 0.28 15.24
CA ARG A 17 -7.13 1.49 14.51
C ARG A 17 -6.06 1.95 13.52
N LEU A 18 -4.79 1.95 13.93
CA LEU A 18 -3.68 2.31 13.04
C LEU A 18 -3.49 1.29 11.91
N LEU A 19 -3.62 -0.01 12.19
CA LEU A 19 -3.56 -1.01 11.11
C LEU A 19 -4.72 -0.85 10.12
N ARG A 20 -5.92 -0.56 10.61
CA ARG A 20 -7.11 -0.25 9.78
C ARG A 20 -6.93 0.95 8.85
N CYS A 21 -6.02 1.88 9.18
CA CYS A 21 -5.67 3.00 8.30
C CYS A 21 -5.11 2.50 6.97
N THR A 22 -4.38 1.38 6.98
CA THR A 22 -3.75 0.78 5.78
C THR A 22 -4.44 -0.49 5.30
N LEU A 23 -5.16 -1.19 6.18
CA LEU A 23 -5.85 -2.45 5.90
C LEU A 23 -7.34 -2.23 6.18
N PRO A 24 -8.13 -1.80 5.18
CA PRO A 24 -9.54 -1.50 5.42
C PRO A 24 -10.27 -2.74 5.93
N PRO A 25 -11.23 -2.58 6.86
CA PRO A 25 -12.05 -3.69 7.29
C PRO A 25 -12.82 -4.27 6.08
N PRO A 26 -13.14 -5.57 6.10
CA PRO A 26 -14.02 -6.14 5.08
C PRO A 26 -15.35 -5.37 5.04
N PRO A 27 -16.08 -5.38 3.91
CA PRO A 27 -17.41 -4.79 3.83
C PRO A 27 -18.35 -5.59 4.73
N SER A 28 -18.47 -5.15 5.98
CA SER A 28 -19.32 -5.72 7.02
C SER A 28 -19.81 -4.58 7.94
N ASN A 29 -20.49 -4.94 9.03
CA ASN A 29 -21.03 -4.00 10.01
C ASN A 29 -19.98 -2.96 10.44
N PRO A 30 -20.39 -1.71 10.72
CA PRO A 30 -19.47 -0.68 11.14
C PRO A 30 -18.68 -1.15 12.37
N PRO A 31 -17.39 -0.78 12.47
CA PRO A 31 -16.57 -1.19 13.60
C PRO A 31 -17.22 -0.72 14.91
N PRO A 32 -17.04 -1.48 16.01
CA PRO A 32 -17.59 -1.10 17.30
C PRO A 32 -17.11 0.31 17.68
N ALA A 33 -17.98 1.06 18.35
CA ALA A 33 -17.69 2.43 18.76
C ALA A 33 -16.39 2.49 19.58
N ALA A 34 -15.52 3.43 19.24
CA ALA A 34 -14.26 3.65 19.92
C ALA A 34 -14.49 3.93 21.41
N SER A 35 -13.62 3.40 22.27
CA SER A 35 -13.68 3.66 23.69
C SER A 35 -13.38 5.14 23.97
N PRO A 36 -13.97 5.74 25.02
CA PRO A 36 -13.55 7.08 25.43
C PRO A 36 -12.05 7.07 25.77
N PRO A 37 -11.33 8.18 25.51
CA PRO A 37 -9.92 8.26 25.84
C PRO A 37 -9.71 7.99 27.34
N PRO A 38 -8.61 7.33 27.73
CA PRO A 38 -8.28 7.14 29.14
C PRO A 38 -8.29 8.47 29.88
N ALA A 39 -8.77 8.47 31.14
CA ALA A 39 -8.77 9.63 32.02
C ALA A 39 -7.34 9.96 32.51
N HIS A 40 -6.50 10.36 31.57
CA HIS A 40 -5.10 10.71 31.74
C HIS A 40 -4.80 11.91 30.83
N PRO A 41 -3.92 12.85 31.21
CA PRO A 41 -3.62 14.03 30.38
C PRO A 41 -3.22 13.68 28.94
N LEU A 42 -2.41 12.62 28.77
CA LEU A 42 -1.99 12.12 27.46
C LEU A 42 -3.08 11.33 26.70
N GLY A 43 -4.19 10.96 27.34
CA GLY A 43 -5.28 10.23 26.69
C GLY A 43 -5.93 11.05 25.58
N ALA A 44 -6.12 12.35 25.81
CA ALA A 44 -6.63 13.28 24.80
C ALA A 44 -5.65 13.46 23.63
N THR A 45 -4.36 13.64 23.93
CA THR A 45 -3.30 13.74 22.91
C THR A 45 -3.24 12.47 22.05
N ALA A 46 -3.25 11.29 22.67
CA ALA A 46 -3.21 10.01 21.98
C ALA A 46 -4.43 9.84 21.06
N ALA A 47 -5.63 10.13 21.57
CA ALA A 47 -6.86 10.04 20.78
C ALA A 47 -6.89 11.03 19.62
N SER A 48 -6.41 12.27 19.83
CA SER A 48 -6.29 13.28 18.77
C SER A 48 -5.32 12.86 17.68
N ALA A 49 -4.14 12.34 18.05
CA ALA A 49 -3.16 11.85 17.10
C ALA A 49 -3.70 10.66 16.29
N LEU A 50 -4.37 9.70 16.95
CA LEU A 50 -5.01 8.57 16.28
C LEU A 50 -6.07 9.03 15.26
N ALA A 51 -6.96 9.95 15.67
CA ALA A 51 -8.00 10.47 14.80
C ALA A 51 -7.42 11.22 13.58
N ALA A 52 -6.35 11.98 13.78
CA ALA A 52 -5.66 12.67 12.69
C ALA A 52 -5.03 11.68 11.69
N VAL A 53 -4.41 10.59 12.16
CA VAL A 53 -3.89 9.53 11.26
C VAL A 53 -5.02 8.86 10.48
N GLU A 54 -6.14 8.55 11.13
CA GLU A 54 -7.32 7.94 10.48
C GLU A 54 -7.93 8.85 9.41
N ALA A 55 -7.94 10.17 9.66
CA ALA A 55 -8.40 11.17 8.71
C ALA A 55 -7.43 11.40 7.55
N GLY A 56 -6.21 10.85 7.61
CA GLY A 56 -5.14 11.11 6.63
C GLY A 56 -4.48 12.49 6.81
N ASP A 57 -4.66 13.12 7.97
CA ASP A 57 -4.02 14.38 8.33
C ASP A 57 -2.76 14.12 9.16
N TYR A 58 -1.73 13.59 8.50
CA TYR A 58 -0.50 13.17 9.16
C TYR A 58 0.27 14.35 9.77
N GLU A 59 0.14 15.55 9.21
CA GLU A 59 0.73 16.77 9.75
C GLU A 59 0.12 17.10 11.12
N ALA A 60 -1.22 17.10 11.22
CA ALA A 60 -1.90 17.33 12.50
C ALA A 60 -1.56 16.25 13.54
N ALA A 61 -1.39 15.00 13.11
CA ALA A 61 -0.97 13.91 13.99
C ALA A 61 0.44 14.14 14.58
N LEU A 62 1.39 14.58 13.74
CA LEU A 62 2.75 14.92 14.17
C LEU A 62 2.76 16.16 15.08
N ALA A 63 2.01 17.20 14.73
CA ALA A 63 1.90 18.44 15.50
C ALA A 63 1.30 18.20 16.90
N ALA A 64 0.28 17.34 17.01
CA ALA A 64 -0.37 17.02 18.28
C ALA A 64 0.60 16.41 19.31
N VAL A 65 1.62 15.68 18.84
CA VAL A 65 2.54 14.94 19.71
C VAL A 65 3.87 15.69 19.93
N ALA A 66 4.22 16.63 19.05
CA ALA A 66 5.46 17.40 19.13
C ALA A 66 5.82 17.90 20.54
N PRO A 67 4.90 18.49 21.34
CA PRO A 67 5.24 19.03 22.66
C PRO A 67 5.71 17.98 23.68
N HIS A 68 5.45 16.70 23.42
CA HIS A 68 5.74 15.61 24.35
C HIS A 68 6.99 14.79 23.99
N LEU A 69 7.33 14.73 22.70
CA LEU A 69 8.47 13.92 22.21
C LEU A 69 9.70 14.76 21.86
N LEU A 70 9.56 16.08 21.70
CA LEU A 70 10.70 16.94 21.37
C LEU A 70 11.73 16.95 22.50
N PRO A 71 13.02 16.75 22.19
CA PRO A 71 14.07 16.90 23.19
C PRO A 71 14.17 18.37 23.62
N ALA A 72 14.58 18.61 24.87
CA ALA A 72 14.80 19.97 25.37
C ALA A 72 15.82 20.76 24.54
N SER A 73 16.74 20.07 23.84
CA SER A 73 17.68 20.70 22.91
C SER A 73 16.98 21.38 21.73
N ALA A 74 15.79 20.93 21.33
CA ALA A 74 15.02 21.51 20.22
C ALA A 74 14.51 22.94 20.50
N SER A 75 14.40 23.35 21.77
CA SER A 75 14.01 24.72 22.16
C SER A 75 15.20 25.64 22.43
N SER A 76 16.42 25.11 22.39
CA SER A 76 17.65 25.84 22.78
C SER A 76 18.46 26.41 21.61
N GLY A 77 18.07 26.12 20.37
CA GLY A 77 18.73 26.57 19.14
C GLY A 77 18.80 25.47 18.07
N PRO A 78 19.40 25.73 16.89
CA PRO A 78 19.63 24.70 15.88
C PRO A 78 20.57 23.63 16.44
N PRO A 79 20.24 22.33 16.29
CA PRO A 79 21.15 21.27 16.74
C PRO A 79 22.46 21.31 15.93
N GLY A 80 23.57 20.91 16.57
CA GLY A 80 24.90 20.92 15.96
C GLY A 80 25.03 19.99 14.75
N SER A 81 24.29 18.87 14.76
CA SER A 81 24.18 17.95 13.62
C SER A 81 22.88 17.16 13.67
N ALA A 82 22.46 16.60 12.53
CA ALA A 82 21.33 15.67 12.48
C ALA A 82 21.59 14.42 13.36
N ALA A 83 22.83 13.91 13.41
CA ALA A 83 23.17 12.74 14.21
C ALA A 83 22.96 12.98 15.72
N GLU A 84 23.42 14.12 16.24
CA GLU A 84 23.23 14.51 17.64
C GLU A 84 21.74 14.69 17.96
N PHE A 85 21.02 15.38 17.07
CA PHE A 85 19.59 15.59 17.24
C PHE A 85 18.82 14.26 17.34
N TYR A 86 19.07 13.32 16.43
CA TYR A 86 18.38 12.02 16.45
C TYR A 86 18.81 11.16 17.66
N ALA A 87 20.03 11.32 18.17
CA ALA A 87 20.44 10.67 19.41
C ALA A 87 19.69 11.24 20.63
N ASP A 88 19.58 12.57 20.73
CA ASP A 88 18.80 13.25 21.76
C ASP A 88 17.32 12.86 21.71
N LEU A 89 16.77 12.78 20.50
CA LEU A 89 15.40 12.35 20.27
C LEU A 89 15.17 10.89 20.71
N ALA A 90 16.10 9.98 20.44
CA ALA A 90 16.01 8.60 20.93
C ALA A 90 16.02 8.55 22.46
N ALA A 91 16.89 9.34 23.10
CA ALA A 91 16.94 9.45 24.55
C ALA A 91 15.65 10.03 25.13
N ALA A 92 15.09 11.07 24.50
CA ALA A 92 13.83 11.69 24.88
C ALA A 92 12.64 10.73 24.72
N ALA A 93 12.55 10.02 23.60
CA ALA A 93 11.51 9.00 23.37
C ALA A 93 11.60 7.86 24.40
N GLY A 94 12.81 7.39 24.72
CA GLY A 94 13.02 6.37 25.75
C GLY A 94 12.72 6.87 27.18
N ALA A 95 12.99 8.13 27.48
CA ALA A 95 12.61 8.76 28.75
C ALA A 95 11.08 8.93 28.85
N PHE A 96 10.45 9.41 27.77
CA PHE A 96 9.00 9.53 27.67
C PHE A 96 8.31 8.18 27.88
N LEU A 97 8.73 7.11 27.19
CA LEU A 97 8.13 5.79 27.35
C LEU A 97 8.25 5.25 28.79
N ARG A 98 9.41 5.44 29.44
CA ARG A 98 9.61 5.09 30.86
C ARG A 98 8.66 5.87 31.78
N GLY A 99 8.51 7.18 31.55
CA GLY A 99 7.78 8.08 32.43
C GLY A 99 8.47 8.28 33.78
N ASP A 100 7.79 8.96 34.70
CA ASP A 100 8.33 9.33 36.02
C ASP A 100 8.36 8.17 37.05
N GLY A 101 8.06 6.95 36.61
CA GLY A 101 7.93 5.77 37.47
C GLY A 101 9.28 5.16 37.84
N ASP A 102 9.56 5.12 39.15
CA ASP A 102 10.75 4.47 39.72
C ASP A 102 10.64 2.95 39.53
N GLY A 103 11.38 2.39 38.56
CA GLY A 103 11.72 0.97 38.44
C GLY A 103 10.58 -0.07 38.54
N GLY A 104 9.99 -0.43 37.40
CA GLY A 104 9.58 -1.83 37.14
C GLY A 104 8.09 -2.14 36.95
N ALA A 105 7.16 -1.29 37.38
CA ALA A 105 5.74 -1.43 37.06
C ALA A 105 5.36 -0.54 35.87
N LYS A 106 4.53 -1.03 34.93
CA LYS A 106 3.94 -0.18 33.86
C LYS A 106 3.12 0.92 34.55
N GLY A 107 3.72 2.10 34.71
CA GLY A 107 3.13 3.21 35.45
C GLY A 107 1.84 3.72 34.80
N GLU A 108 1.07 4.50 35.55
CA GLU A 108 -0.11 5.18 35.02
C GLU A 108 0.23 5.93 33.72
N GLY A 109 -0.64 5.83 32.72
CA GLY A 109 -0.45 6.44 31.41
C GLY A 109 0.51 5.73 30.45
N PHE A 110 1.13 4.58 30.80
CA PHE A 110 2.04 3.85 29.90
C PHE A 110 1.39 3.54 28.54
N GLU A 111 0.15 3.03 28.54
CA GLU A 111 -0.59 2.76 27.30
C GLU A 111 -0.80 4.02 26.45
N CYS A 112 -1.07 5.17 27.08
CA CYS A 112 -1.20 6.44 26.37
C CYS A 112 0.14 6.87 25.74
N ARG A 113 1.25 6.73 26.47
CA ARG A 113 2.59 7.05 25.97
C ARG A 113 2.98 6.17 24.78
N CYS A 114 2.72 4.87 24.87
CA CYS A 114 2.91 3.95 23.76
C CYS A 114 2.04 4.30 22.55
N ALA A 115 0.75 4.63 22.76
CA ALA A 115 -0.15 5.00 21.68
C ALA A 115 0.28 6.32 21.00
N VAL A 116 0.78 7.29 21.77
CA VAL A 116 1.34 8.54 21.25
C VAL A 116 2.55 8.27 20.35
N VAL A 117 3.54 7.50 20.84
CA VAL A 117 4.74 7.16 20.07
C VAL A 117 4.38 6.36 18.81
N LEU A 118 3.51 5.36 18.94
CA LEU A 118 3.07 4.52 17.83
C LEU A 118 2.34 5.36 16.76
N SER A 119 1.40 6.22 17.15
CA SER A 119 0.66 7.07 16.21
C SER A 119 1.59 8.03 15.48
N THR A 120 2.58 8.59 16.17
CA THR A 120 3.57 9.50 15.58
C THR A 120 4.45 8.79 14.56
N ALA A 121 4.94 7.60 14.89
CA ALA A 121 5.75 6.81 13.96
C ALA A 121 4.97 6.38 12.72
N VAL A 122 3.71 5.96 12.89
CA VAL A 122 2.83 5.61 11.78
C VAL A 122 2.50 6.85 10.94
N ALA A 123 2.22 8.00 11.56
CA ALA A 123 1.98 9.26 10.84
C ALA A 123 3.18 9.64 9.96
N ALA A 124 4.41 9.56 10.49
CA ALA A 124 5.62 9.85 9.73
C ALA A 124 5.82 8.89 8.54
N LEU A 125 5.63 7.57 8.76
CA LEU A 125 5.70 6.59 7.68
C LEU A 125 4.64 6.84 6.58
N LEU A 126 3.41 7.15 6.98
CA LEU A 126 2.32 7.40 6.04
C LEU A 126 2.47 8.75 5.31
N ALA A 127 3.01 9.77 5.97
CA ALA A 127 3.38 11.04 5.33
C ALA A 127 4.47 10.83 4.26
N PHE A 128 5.52 10.07 4.58
CA PHE A 128 6.53 9.71 3.59
C PHE A 128 5.92 8.92 2.41
N THR A 129 5.00 8.00 2.71
CA THR A 129 4.28 7.20 1.72
C THR A 129 3.41 8.08 0.82
N GLN A 130 2.72 9.08 1.39
CA GLN A 130 1.94 10.05 0.64
C GLN A 130 2.83 10.83 -0.33
N LEU A 131 3.94 11.38 0.16
CA LEU A 131 4.84 12.21 -0.63
C LEU A 131 5.56 11.47 -1.75
N ASN A 132 5.86 10.19 -1.55
CA ASN A 132 6.78 9.45 -2.42
C ASN A 132 6.12 8.27 -3.16
N LEU A 133 4.86 7.96 -2.89
CA LEU A 133 4.16 6.81 -3.46
C LEU A 133 2.75 7.14 -3.95
N THR A 134 1.88 7.65 -3.06
CA THR A 134 0.43 7.66 -3.33
C THR A 134 -0.14 9.03 -3.71
N GLY A 135 0.51 10.12 -3.32
CA GLY A 135 -0.03 11.47 -3.39
C GLY A 135 -1.32 11.65 -2.56
N PRO A 136 -2.00 12.80 -2.70
CA PRO A 136 -1.54 14.01 -3.40
C PRO A 136 -0.32 14.64 -2.70
N PRO A 137 0.47 15.46 -3.41
CA PRO A 137 1.56 16.21 -2.78
C PRO A 137 0.98 17.14 -1.69
N ARG A 138 1.67 17.23 -0.56
CA ARG A 138 1.32 18.14 0.53
C ARG A 138 2.60 18.76 1.06
N GLU A 139 2.51 19.99 1.52
CA GLU A 139 3.64 20.61 2.23
C GLU A 139 3.70 20.03 3.63
N PHE A 140 4.79 19.34 3.93
CA PHE A 140 5.14 18.96 5.29
C PHE A 140 6.30 19.82 5.75
N PRO A 141 6.36 20.15 7.04
CA PRO A 141 7.51 20.87 7.54
C PRO A 141 8.80 20.11 7.26
N THR A 142 9.88 20.85 7.07
CA THR A 142 11.22 20.32 6.77
C THR A 142 11.74 19.37 7.85
N PHE A 143 11.11 19.39 9.03
CA PHE A 143 11.41 18.49 10.14
C PHE A 143 10.08 17.88 10.66
N PRO A 144 10.03 16.61 11.14
CA PRO A 144 8.79 15.95 11.57
C PRO A 144 8.01 16.67 12.68
N PHE A 145 8.61 17.70 13.28
CA PHE A 145 7.96 18.56 14.26
C PHE A 145 8.23 20.02 13.88
N TRP A 146 7.20 20.76 13.47
CA TRP A 146 7.28 22.21 13.37
C TRP A 146 6.39 22.82 14.44
N THR A 147 7.00 23.59 15.34
CA THR A 147 6.28 24.58 16.13
C THR A 147 6.64 25.93 15.55
N SER A 148 5.63 26.73 15.25
CA SER A 148 5.66 28.00 14.52
C SER A 148 6.53 29.13 15.12
N SER A 149 7.39 28.83 16.10
CA SER A 149 8.20 29.82 16.83
C SER A 149 9.70 29.78 16.52
N LEU A 150 10.16 28.93 15.59
CA LEU A 150 11.56 28.89 15.14
C LEU A 150 11.66 29.52 13.74
N ASP A 151 12.13 30.77 13.72
CA ASP A 151 12.27 31.69 12.59
C ASP A 151 12.68 31.01 11.26
N GLU A 152 11.95 31.34 10.19
CA GLU A 152 12.14 30.79 8.83
C GLU A 152 13.52 31.09 8.22
N GLY A 153 14.29 32.01 8.81
CA GLY A 153 15.57 32.48 8.29
C GLY A 153 16.78 31.55 8.49
N TRP A 154 16.78 30.67 9.50
CA TRP A 154 17.97 29.84 9.81
C TRP A 154 17.98 28.47 9.12
N TYR A 155 16.82 27.97 8.68
CA TYR A 155 16.63 26.54 8.38
C TYR A 155 16.32 26.21 6.92
N SER A 156 16.28 27.20 6.01
CA SER A 156 16.00 26.95 4.58
C SER A 156 16.99 25.97 3.91
N ASN A 157 18.24 25.92 4.41
CA ASN A 157 19.27 24.99 3.93
C ASN A 157 19.41 23.71 4.79
N LEU A 158 18.79 23.65 5.98
CA LEU A 158 18.93 22.49 6.86
C LEU A 158 18.20 21.25 6.33
N GLY A 159 17.10 21.44 5.60
CA GLY A 159 16.34 20.33 5.01
C GLY A 159 17.18 19.46 4.10
N GLU A 160 17.88 20.07 3.14
CA GLU A 160 18.73 19.34 2.19
C GLU A 160 19.89 18.63 2.89
N ILE A 161 20.51 19.27 3.89
CA ILE A 161 21.60 18.67 4.67
C ILE A 161 21.10 17.44 5.44
N TRP A 162 19.90 17.51 6.00
CA TRP A 162 19.33 16.42 6.80
C TRP A 162 18.77 15.31 5.93
N ASP A 163 18.19 15.63 4.79
CA ASP A 163 17.82 14.63 3.78
C ASP A 163 19.06 13.89 3.25
N SER A 164 20.18 14.60 3.05
CA SER A 164 21.47 13.98 2.71
C SER A 164 21.95 13.04 3.82
N TRP A 165 21.96 13.51 5.06
CA TRP A 165 22.34 12.68 6.22
C TRP A 165 21.41 11.46 6.38
N ALA A 166 20.10 11.64 6.24
CA ALA A 166 19.14 10.56 6.32
C ALA A 166 19.33 9.56 5.18
N SER A 167 19.65 10.05 3.98
CA SER A 167 19.98 9.19 2.83
C SER A 167 21.24 8.36 3.10
N ASP A 168 22.28 8.97 3.68
CA ASP A 168 23.50 8.26 4.08
C ASP A 168 23.23 7.25 5.21
N LYS A 169 22.30 7.58 6.12
CA LYS A 169 21.91 6.70 7.22
C LYS A 169 21.11 5.48 6.76
N LEU A 170 20.27 5.65 5.74
CA LEU A 170 19.46 4.59 5.14
C LEU A 170 20.21 3.79 4.07
N ALA A 171 21.34 4.31 3.56
CA ALA A 171 22.23 3.58 2.68
C ALA A 171 22.70 2.28 3.35
N SER A 172 22.94 1.27 2.53
CA SER A 172 23.50 -0.01 2.96
C SER A 172 24.87 -0.23 2.30
N PHE A 173 25.58 -1.30 2.69
CA PHE A 173 26.89 -1.60 2.11
C PHE A 173 26.83 -1.66 0.58
N GLY A 174 27.40 -0.65 -0.09
CA GLY A 174 27.45 -0.54 -1.55
C GLY A 174 26.15 -0.15 -2.23
N SER A 175 25.09 0.19 -1.47
CA SER A 175 23.79 0.59 -2.03
C SER A 175 23.34 1.92 -1.45
N HIS A 176 23.00 2.86 -2.33
CA HIS A 176 22.63 4.22 -1.98
C HIS A 176 21.16 4.49 -2.27
N VAL A 177 20.61 5.52 -1.63
CA VAL A 177 19.28 6.01 -1.96
C VAL A 177 19.29 6.50 -3.42
N HIS A 178 18.44 5.90 -4.25
CA HIS A 178 18.39 6.15 -5.69
C HIS A 178 17.04 6.74 -6.10
N GLY A 179 17.07 8.03 -6.42
CA GLY A 179 15.92 8.81 -6.83
C GLY A 179 15.77 10.07 -5.98
N LYS A 180 14.96 11.02 -6.45
CA LYS A 180 14.63 12.22 -5.69
C LYS A 180 13.44 11.93 -4.79
N PHE A 181 13.70 11.71 -3.50
CA PHE A 181 12.69 11.50 -2.48
C PHE A 181 12.52 12.78 -1.65
N SER A 182 11.28 13.04 -1.24
CA SER A 182 10.95 14.13 -0.32
C SER A 182 10.88 13.59 1.10
N HIS A 183 11.48 14.31 2.03
CA HIS A 183 11.41 14.06 3.47
C HIS A 183 11.92 12.65 3.88
N VAL A 184 13.13 12.29 3.44
CA VAL A 184 13.75 10.97 3.72
C VAL A 184 13.96 10.73 5.23
N GLN A 185 14.18 11.79 5.98
CA GLN A 185 14.30 11.82 7.44
C GLN A 185 13.05 11.30 8.18
N PHE A 186 11.88 11.24 7.52
CA PHE A 186 10.66 10.68 8.13
C PHE A 186 10.77 9.16 8.31
N ILE A 187 11.49 8.45 7.44
CA ILE A 187 11.75 7.02 7.58
C ILE A 187 12.66 6.75 8.78
N VAL A 188 13.77 7.50 8.89
CA VAL A 188 14.70 7.39 10.03
C VAL A 188 13.99 7.71 11.34
N PHE A 189 13.12 8.72 11.32
CA PHE A 189 12.33 9.14 12.47
C PHE A 189 11.32 8.06 12.92
N ALA A 190 10.56 7.51 11.98
CA ALA A 190 9.61 6.44 12.27
C ALA A 190 10.30 5.16 12.79
N GLU A 191 11.45 4.79 12.21
CA GLU A 191 12.23 3.63 12.63
C GLU A 191 12.75 3.78 14.07
N LEU A 192 13.28 4.96 14.41
CA LEU A 192 13.77 5.28 15.74
C LEU A 192 12.67 5.15 16.79
N LEU A 193 11.49 5.72 16.52
CA LEU A 193 10.36 5.66 17.45
C LEU A 193 9.84 4.24 17.65
N LEU A 194 9.71 3.45 16.58
CA LEU A 194 9.25 2.06 16.68
C LEU A 194 10.28 1.15 17.35
N THR A 195 11.58 1.36 17.09
CA THR A 195 12.66 0.62 17.76
C THR A 195 12.70 0.94 19.24
N SER A 196 12.48 2.22 19.61
CA SER A 196 12.31 2.62 21.00
C SER A 196 11.11 1.89 21.62
N LEU A 197 9.94 1.93 20.96
CA LEU A 197 8.73 1.27 21.45
C LEU A 197 8.90 -0.26 21.59
N TRP A 198 9.62 -0.90 20.67
CA TRP A 198 9.94 -2.33 20.71
C TRP A 198 10.70 -2.73 21.98
N SER A 199 11.59 -1.87 22.48
CA SER A 199 12.34 -2.14 23.71
C SER A 199 11.52 -2.04 24.99
N PHE A 200 10.38 -1.34 24.97
CA PHE A 200 9.58 -1.05 26.16
C PHE A 200 8.20 -1.71 26.18
N SER A 201 7.65 -2.11 25.03
CA SER A 201 6.27 -2.58 24.90
C SER A 201 6.14 -3.92 24.19
N ASP A 202 5.12 -4.69 24.57
CA ASP A 202 4.69 -5.92 23.91
C ASP A 202 3.65 -5.66 22.80
N CYS A 203 3.67 -4.46 22.19
CA CYS A 203 2.79 -4.13 21.07
C CYS A 203 3.06 -5.07 19.88
N TRP A 204 2.07 -5.87 19.49
CA TRP A 204 2.26 -6.85 18.42
C TRP A 204 2.50 -6.17 17.08
N SER A 205 1.79 -5.06 16.82
CA SER A 205 1.85 -4.32 15.55
C SER A 205 3.21 -3.65 15.29
N VAL A 206 4.06 -3.44 16.30
CA VAL A 206 5.38 -2.80 16.10
C VAL A 206 6.26 -3.63 15.16
N SER A 207 6.23 -4.96 15.27
CA SER A 207 6.92 -5.86 14.32
C SER A 207 6.48 -5.64 12.89
N TRP A 208 5.18 -5.43 12.68
CA TRP A 208 4.61 -5.23 11.37
C TRP A 208 5.01 -3.87 10.79
N TRP A 209 4.95 -2.81 11.60
CA TRP A 209 5.37 -1.47 11.17
C TRP A 209 6.86 -1.39 10.88
N LEU A 210 7.72 -2.01 11.70
CA LEU A 210 9.15 -2.11 11.45
C LEU A 210 9.45 -2.89 10.16
N PHE A 211 8.75 -4.01 9.94
CA PHE A 211 8.83 -4.76 8.68
C PHE A 211 8.48 -3.88 7.46
N ARG A 212 7.40 -3.09 7.56
CA ARG A 212 6.98 -2.14 6.53
C ARG A 212 8.03 -1.05 6.27
N ILE A 213 8.65 -0.51 7.33
CA ILE A 213 9.74 0.46 7.21
C ILE A 213 10.94 -0.15 6.48
N SER A 214 11.41 -1.33 6.88
CA SER A 214 12.55 -1.98 6.22
C SER A 214 12.26 -2.29 4.75
N MET A 215 11.02 -2.65 4.41
CA MET A 215 10.60 -2.80 3.02
C MET A 215 10.60 -1.48 2.25
N PHE A 216 10.19 -0.37 2.88
CA PHE A 216 10.28 0.98 2.29
C PHE A 216 11.72 1.40 2.06
N GLN A 217 12.61 1.18 3.04
CA GLN A 217 14.05 1.40 2.89
C GLN A 217 14.58 0.60 1.69
N GLN A 218 14.21 -0.68 1.56
CA GLN A 218 14.64 -1.48 0.40
C GLN A 218 14.10 -0.96 -0.94
N ASN A 219 12.98 -0.23 -0.95
CA ASN A 219 12.39 0.33 -2.16
C ASN A 219 13.01 1.66 -2.60
N ILE A 220 13.71 2.37 -1.72
CA ILE A 220 14.42 3.61 -2.06
C ILE A 220 15.88 3.38 -2.46
N LEU A 221 16.43 2.20 -2.17
CA LEU A 221 17.78 1.79 -2.55
C LEU A 221 17.87 1.34 -4.02
N ASP A 222 19.03 1.53 -4.65
CA ASP A 222 19.32 1.04 -6.01
C ASP A 222 19.48 -0.48 -6.11
N GLU A 223 20.08 -1.11 -5.11
CA GLU A 223 20.37 -2.54 -5.08
C GLU A 223 19.70 -3.25 -3.89
N LEU A 224 19.61 -4.58 -3.98
CA LEU A 224 19.11 -5.41 -2.89
C LEU A 224 20.18 -5.54 -1.81
N SER A 225 19.86 -5.15 -0.57
CA SER A 225 20.77 -5.27 0.56
C SER A 225 20.53 -6.57 1.32
N SER A 226 21.61 -7.34 1.54
CA SER A 226 21.56 -8.58 2.33
C SER A 226 21.36 -8.29 3.82
N SER A 227 22.00 -7.25 4.37
CA SER A 227 21.82 -6.90 5.79
C SER A 227 20.40 -6.40 6.06
N LEU A 228 19.82 -5.63 5.13
CA LEU A 228 18.43 -5.22 5.22
C LEU A 228 17.48 -6.41 5.05
N TYR A 229 17.81 -7.38 4.19
CA TYR A 229 17.05 -8.61 4.08
C TYR A 229 17.02 -9.39 5.41
N ASP A 230 18.15 -9.52 6.10
CA ASP A 230 18.20 -10.18 7.40
C ASP A 230 17.30 -9.47 8.43
N GLN A 231 17.30 -8.14 8.45
CA GLN A 231 16.40 -7.33 9.29
C GLN A 231 14.93 -7.53 8.90
N VAL A 232 14.62 -7.53 7.60
CA VAL A 232 13.27 -7.85 7.07
C VAL A 232 12.82 -9.23 7.54
N GLN A 233 13.69 -10.24 7.53
CA GLN A 233 13.36 -11.58 8.02
C GLN A 233 13.05 -11.59 9.52
N VAL A 234 13.82 -10.87 10.35
CA VAL A 234 13.58 -10.77 11.79
C VAL A 234 12.19 -10.20 12.06
N TYR A 235 11.85 -9.06 11.46
CA TYR A 235 10.55 -8.43 11.68
C TYR A 235 9.40 -9.21 11.07
N LYS A 236 9.56 -9.77 9.86
CA LYS A 236 8.57 -10.64 9.21
C LYS A 236 8.24 -11.85 10.07
N ASN A 237 9.25 -12.55 10.59
CA ASN A 237 9.03 -13.75 11.39
C ASN A 237 8.33 -13.42 12.72
N LYS A 238 8.68 -12.30 13.36
CA LYS A 238 7.96 -11.83 14.55
C LYS A 238 6.52 -11.45 14.23
N MET A 239 6.29 -10.71 13.15
CA MET A 239 4.95 -10.35 12.67
C MET A 239 4.09 -11.60 12.43
N LEU A 240 4.60 -12.59 11.70
CA LEU A 240 3.86 -13.84 11.43
C LEU A 240 3.62 -14.66 12.70
N SER A 241 4.51 -14.60 13.69
CA SER A 241 4.27 -15.29 14.98
C SER A 241 3.03 -14.75 15.72
N HIS A 242 2.66 -13.50 15.47
CA HIS A 242 1.51 -12.79 16.05
C HIS A 242 0.28 -12.80 15.15
N PHE A 243 0.46 -12.53 13.85
CA PHE A 243 -0.61 -12.30 12.89
C PHE A 243 -0.79 -13.42 11.85
N GLY A 244 -0.02 -14.51 11.94
CA GLY A 244 -0.10 -15.64 11.00
C GLY A 244 -1.20 -16.67 11.33
N GLU A 245 -1.82 -16.59 12.51
CA GLU A 245 -2.85 -17.54 12.95
C GLU A 245 -4.11 -16.79 13.38
N LEU A 246 -5.26 -17.19 12.84
CA LEU A 246 -6.56 -16.55 13.11
C LEU A 246 -6.91 -16.57 14.61
N GLU A 247 -6.64 -17.68 15.30
CA GLU A 247 -6.93 -17.81 16.73
C GLU A 247 -6.20 -16.77 17.58
N LYS A 248 -4.92 -16.50 17.27
CA LYS A 248 -4.11 -15.50 17.96
C LYS A 248 -4.63 -14.10 17.73
N VAL A 249 -4.90 -13.76 16.47
CA VAL A 249 -5.43 -12.43 16.08
C VAL A 249 -6.77 -12.18 16.77
N SER A 250 -7.68 -13.16 16.70
CA SER A 250 -8.98 -13.09 17.36
C SER A 250 -8.83 -12.90 18.86
N THR A 251 -8.04 -13.73 19.53
CA THR A 251 -7.85 -13.66 20.99
C THR A 251 -7.22 -12.34 21.44
N TYR A 252 -6.33 -11.75 20.63
CA TYR A 252 -5.64 -10.51 20.98
C TYR A 252 -6.55 -9.29 20.98
N TRP A 253 -7.48 -9.23 20.01
CA TRP A 253 -8.37 -8.09 19.76
C TRP A 253 -9.85 -8.33 20.05
N ASP A 254 -10.28 -9.51 20.51
CA ASP A 254 -11.67 -9.77 20.91
C ASP A 254 -12.12 -8.75 21.99
N PRO A 255 -13.26 -8.02 21.88
CA PRO A 255 -14.33 -8.02 20.86
C PRO A 255 -14.29 -6.83 19.88
N LEU A 256 -13.11 -6.30 19.57
CA LEU A 256 -12.92 -5.11 18.73
C LEU A 256 -12.99 -5.40 17.22
N LEU A 257 -12.88 -6.68 16.82
CA LEU A 257 -12.83 -7.11 15.43
C LEU A 257 -14.23 -7.13 14.79
N CYS A 258 -14.29 -6.73 13.51
CA CYS A 258 -15.47 -6.92 12.67
C CYS A 258 -15.51 -8.36 12.14
N ASP A 259 -16.68 -8.80 11.64
CA ASP A 259 -16.83 -10.13 11.06
C ASP A 259 -15.87 -10.35 9.88
N GLY A 260 -15.06 -11.41 9.98
CA GLY A 260 -14.04 -11.76 8.98
C GLY A 260 -12.76 -10.92 9.00
N GLU A 261 -12.67 -9.90 9.87
CA GLU A 261 -11.50 -9.01 9.93
C GLU A 261 -10.25 -9.71 10.46
N GLY A 262 -10.40 -10.68 11.37
CA GLY A 262 -9.28 -11.51 11.81
C GLY A 262 -8.60 -12.23 10.64
N SER A 263 -9.38 -12.89 9.78
CA SER A 263 -8.87 -13.54 8.57
C SER A 263 -8.25 -12.55 7.60
N TYR A 264 -8.82 -11.33 7.51
CA TYR A 264 -8.28 -10.25 6.70
C TYR A 264 -6.85 -9.87 7.13
N PHE A 265 -6.58 -9.73 8.44
CA PHE A 265 -5.23 -9.47 8.95
C PHE A 265 -4.27 -10.63 8.71
N VAL A 266 -4.73 -11.87 8.85
CA VAL A 266 -3.92 -13.05 8.55
C VAL A 266 -3.54 -13.08 7.08
N SER A 267 -4.49 -12.84 6.17
CA SER A 267 -4.22 -12.71 4.75
C SER A 267 -3.25 -11.60 4.43
N ALA A 268 -3.41 -10.42 5.04
CA ALA A 268 -2.53 -9.29 4.82
C ALA A 268 -1.09 -9.57 5.30
N SER A 269 -0.91 -10.19 6.47
CA SER A 269 0.42 -10.49 7.01
C SER A 269 1.19 -11.46 6.10
N PHE A 270 0.52 -12.50 5.58
CA PHE A 270 1.11 -13.42 4.60
C PHE A 270 1.32 -12.77 3.22
N LEU A 271 0.40 -11.92 2.78
CA LEU A 271 0.52 -11.22 1.50
C LEU A 271 1.75 -10.31 1.48
N GLU A 272 1.94 -9.49 2.52
CA GLU A 272 3.11 -8.61 2.63
C GLU A 272 4.41 -9.43 2.76
N ALA A 273 4.39 -10.54 3.51
CA ALA A 273 5.52 -11.48 3.58
C ALA A 273 5.87 -12.07 2.20
N GLY A 274 4.88 -12.49 1.41
CA GLY A 274 5.08 -13.03 0.06
C GLY A 274 5.65 -11.99 -0.91
N ILE A 275 5.24 -10.72 -0.79
CA ILE A 275 5.78 -9.59 -1.56
C ILE A 275 7.24 -9.30 -1.18
N ALA A 276 7.60 -9.40 0.10
CA ALA A 276 8.98 -9.25 0.54
C ALA A 276 9.88 -10.33 -0.07
N GLU A 277 9.50 -11.60 0.05
CA GLU A 277 10.23 -12.71 -0.57
C GLU A 277 10.34 -12.57 -2.09
N TYR A 278 9.25 -12.11 -2.73
CA TYR A 278 9.25 -11.78 -4.15
C TYR A 278 10.31 -10.74 -4.48
N LYS A 279 10.37 -9.61 -3.75
CA LYS A 279 11.33 -8.52 -3.98
C LYS A 279 12.76 -9.05 -3.98
N TYR A 280 13.10 -9.86 -2.98
CA TYR A 280 14.43 -10.45 -2.80
C TYR A 280 14.71 -11.69 -3.67
N GLY A 281 13.78 -12.08 -4.55
CA GLY A 281 13.98 -13.17 -5.50
C GLY A 281 13.89 -14.57 -4.90
N ARG A 282 13.28 -14.70 -3.72
CA ARG A 282 13.01 -16.00 -3.08
C ARG A 282 11.67 -16.53 -3.58
N VAL A 283 11.67 -17.05 -4.81
CA VAL A 283 10.45 -17.47 -5.53
C VAL A 283 9.67 -18.53 -4.73
N ASP A 284 10.33 -19.54 -4.18
CA ASP A 284 9.65 -20.61 -3.44
C ASP A 284 9.05 -20.12 -2.11
N ALA A 285 9.79 -19.32 -1.34
CA ALA A 285 9.29 -18.75 -0.09
C ALA A 285 8.13 -17.76 -0.35
N SER A 286 8.23 -16.97 -1.42
CA SER A 286 7.15 -16.10 -1.88
C SER A 286 5.88 -16.90 -2.16
N ARG A 287 5.99 -18.00 -2.91
CA ARG A 287 4.84 -18.87 -3.20
C ARG A 287 4.16 -19.39 -1.93
N LEU A 288 4.93 -19.91 -0.98
CA LEU A 288 4.36 -20.45 0.27
C LEU A 288 3.53 -19.41 1.01
N HIS A 289 4.04 -18.19 1.14
CA HIS A 289 3.31 -17.11 1.79
C HIS A 289 2.08 -16.65 0.97
N LEU A 290 2.17 -16.58 -0.36
CA LEU A 290 1.03 -16.21 -1.20
C LEU A 290 -0.08 -17.28 -1.17
N ASP A 291 0.28 -18.56 -1.12
CA ASP A 291 -0.67 -19.67 -0.96
C ASP A 291 -1.39 -19.57 0.40
N SER A 292 -0.66 -19.29 1.50
CA SER A 292 -1.27 -19.04 2.82
C SER A 292 -2.18 -17.80 2.84
N ALA A 293 -1.81 -16.73 2.13
CA ALA A 293 -2.65 -15.54 2.02
C ALA A 293 -3.96 -15.83 1.29
N GLN A 294 -3.91 -16.61 0.20
CA GLN A 294 -5.06 -17.07 -0.57
C GLN A 294 -6.00 -17.96 0.26
N GLU A 295 -5.44 -18.91 1.00
CA GLU A 295 -6.21 -19.76 1.92
C GLU A 295 -6.93 -18.94 2.99
N ALA A 296 -6.22 -18.02 3.65
CA ALA A 296 -6.79 -17.17 4.69
C ALA A 296 -7.92 -16.24 4.19
N CYS A 297 -7.85 -15.76 2.94
CA CYS A 297 -8.92 -14.94 2.36
C CYS A 297 -9.95 -15.77 1.54
N GLY A 298 -9.86 -17.09 1.60
CA GLY A 298 -10.77 -18.02 0.93
C GLY A 298 -10.81 -17.82 -0.58
N LEU A 299 -9.65 -17.52 -1.20
CA LEU A 299 -9.48 -17.32 -2.63
C LEU A 299 -8.82 -18.55 -3.26
N HIS A 300 -9.40 -19.07 -4.32
CA HIS A 300 -8.79 -20.13 -5.13
C HIS A 300 -8.72 -19.69 -6.59
N LEU A 301 -7.49 -19.66 -7.14
CA LEU A 301 -7.22 -19.23 -8.50
C LEU A 301 -6.96 -20.42 -9.43
N SER A 302 -7.51 -20.38 -10.65
CA SER A 302 -7.23 -21.37 -11.68
C SER A 302 -7.26 -20.73 -13.06
N LEU A 303 -6.37 -21.13 -13.96
CA LEU A 303 -6.35 -20.69 -15.35
C LEU A 303 -7.15 -21.68 -16.22
N THR A 304 -7.97 -21.15 -17.11
CA THR A 304 -8.75 -21.94 -18.08
C THR A 304 -8.70 -21.31 -19.48
N GLY A 305 -9.03 -22.09 -20.51
CA GLY A 305 -9.16 -21.61 -21.89
C GLY A 305 -10.61 -21.42 -22.28
N ILE A 306 -10.98 -20.22 -22.74
CA ILE A 306 -12.32 -19.89 -23.24
C ILE A 306 -12.19 -19.27 -24.63
N LEU A 307 -13.06 -19.65 -25.57
CA LEU A 307 -13.06 -19.04 -26.90
C LEU A 307 -13.39 -17.54 -26.82
N GLY A 308 -12.65 -16.71 -27.55
CA GLY A 308 -12.86 -15.27 -27.53
C GLY A 308 -12.10 -14.53 -28.63
N PHE A 309 -12.33 -13.22 -28.68
CA PHE A 309 -11.75 -12.29 -29.63
C PHE A 309 -10.81 -11.33 -28.91
N ARG A 310 -9.59 -11.19 -29.43
CA ARG A 310 -8.57 -10.28 -28.89
C ARG A 310 -8.50 -8.96 -29.65
N THR A 311 -8.87 -8.96 -30.93
CA THR A 311 -8.93 -7.75 -31.75
C THR A 311 -10.34 -7.52 -32.28
N ILE A 312 -10.66 -6.27 -32.54
CA ILE A 312 -11.98 -5.86 -33.04
C ILE A 312 -12.33 -6.45 -34.42
N HIS A 313 -11.32 -6.77 -35.23
CA HIS A 313 -11.48 -7.29 -36.59
C HIS A 313 -11.20 -8.79 -36.72
N GLN A 314 -10.99 -9.51 -35.60
CA GLN A 314 -10.77 -10.94 -35.63
C GLN A 314 -12.05 -11.68 -36.03
N VAL A 315 -11.98 -12.51 -37.06
CA VAL A 315 -13.14 -13.25 -37.61
C VAL A 315 -13.44 -14.52 -36.81
N ASP A 316 -12.42 -15.33 -36.54
CA ASP A 316 -12.58 -16.60 -35.83
C ASP A 316 -12.25 -16.46 -34.35
N ALA A 317 -13.13 -16.98 -33.48
CA ALA A 317 -12.86 -17.03 -32.05
C ALA A 317 -11.64 -17.94 -31.78
N LYS A 318 -10.70 -17.46 -30.96
CA LYS A 318 -9.51 -18.21 -30.55
C LYS A 318 -9.54 -18.45 -29.05
N SER A 319 -8.91 -19.54 -28.60
CA SER A 319 -8.75 -19.81 -27.18
C SER A 319 -8.02 -18.64 -26.48
N GLN A 320 -8.66 -18.05 -25.48
CA GLN A 320 -8.15 -17.02 -24.60
C GLN A 320 -7.92 -17.65 -23.23
N MET A 321 -6.78 -17.37 -22.63
CA MET A 321 -6.54 -17.77 -21.25
C MET A 321 -7.25 -16.80 -20.31
N VAL A 322 -8.02 -17.34 -19.37
CA VAL A 322 -8.86 -16.59 -18.43
C VAL A 322 -8.57 -17.07 -17.01
N LEU A 323 -8.45 -16.13 -16.08
CA LEU A 323 -8.34 -16.42 -14.66
C LEU A 323 -9.74 -16.63 -14.07
N VAL A 324 -9.99 -17.81 -13.53
CA VAL A 324 -11.17 -18.12 -12.74
C VAL A 324 -10.80 -18.00 -11.27
N ALA A 325 -11.40 -17.03 -10.59
CA ALA A 325 -11.34 -16.89 -9.14
C ALA A 325 -12.58 -17.53 -8.50
N LYS A 326 -12.38 -18.38 -7.49
CA LYS A 326 -13.46 -18.92 -6.66
C LYS A 326 -13.29 -18.38 -5.25
N THR A 327 -14.38 -17.94 -4.63
CA THR A 327 -14.40 -17.42 -3.26
C THR A 327 -15.34 -18.23 -2.39
N ASN A 328 -14.96 -18.49 -1.14
CA ASN A 328 -15.77 -19.29 -0.22
C ASN A 328 -17.10 -18.62 0.21
N LYS A 329 -17.37 -17.37 -0.18
CA LYS A 329 -18.67 -16.71 -0.02
C LYS A 329 -19.55 -16.96 -1.26
N SER A 330 -20.24 -18.09 -1.30
CA SER A 330 -21.36 -18.32 -2.22
C SER A 330 -22.44 -19.15 -1.53
N GLY A 331 -23.51 -18.51 -1.05
CA GLY A 331 -24.72 -19.19 -0.60
C GLY A 331 -25.52 -18.50 0.51
N SER A 332 -25.96 -17.25 0.33
CA SER A 332 -27.18 -16.65 0.94
C SER A 332 -27.22 -15.15 0.66
N ASP A 333 -28.04 -14.73 -0.31
CA ASP A 333 -29.21 -13.88 -0.06
C ASP A 333 -29.80 -13.41 -1.40
N GLU A 334 -30.98 -13.95 -1.70
CA GLU A 334 -32.02 -13.19 -2.38
C GLU A 334 -32.46 -12.07 -1.44
N GLY A 335 -32.42 -10.82 -1.89
CA GLY A 335 -33.00 -9.71 -1.12
C GLY A 335 -32.22 -8.42 -1.29
N GLN A 336 -32.64 -7.61 -2.27
CA GLN A 336 -32.37 -6.18 -2.24
C GLN A 336 -32.89 -5.59 -0.91
N ALA A 337 -31.99 -5.02 -0.11
CA ALA A 337 -32.34 -3.98 0.83
C ALA A 337 -31.20 -2.94 0.83
N THR A 338 -31.48 -1.84 0.14
CA THR A 338 -30.68 -0.63 0.12
C THR A 338 -30.79 0.05 1.48
N GLU A 339 -29.71 0.10 2.26
CA GLU A 339 -29.57 1.07 3.35
C GLU A 339 -28.27 1.85 3.21
N VAL A 340 -28.45 3.17 3.25
CA VAL A 340 -27.50 4.23 2.91
C VAL A 340 -26.52 4.43 4.06
N THR A 341 -25.23 4.22 3.81
CA THR A 341 -24.15 4.73 4.68
C THR A 341 -23.06 5.38 3.86
N LEU A 342 -22.50 6.47 4.41
CA LEU A 342 -21.65 7.49 3.77
C LEU A 342 -20.43 6.96 2.97
N ALA A 343 -20.00 5.71 3.16
CA ALA A 343 -18.90 5.11 2.42
C ALA A 343 -19.21 4.82 0.93
N GLN A 344 -20.50 4.66 0.55
CA GLN A 344 -20.88 4.43 -0.85
C GLN A 344 -20.82 5.69 -1.72
N ASN A 345 -21.00 6.88 -1.14
CA ASN A 345 -20.94 8.14 -1.90
C ASN A 345 -19.53 8.43 -2.42
N ASP A 346 -18.49 8.05 -1.66
CA ASP A 346 -17.10 8.27 -2.06
C ASP A 346 -16.61 7.25 -3.10
N ASN A 347 -17.12 6.01 -3.08
CA ASN A 347 -16.85 5.01 -4.12
C ASN A 347 -17.61 5.30 -5.42
N ALA A 348 -18.83 5.85 -5.35
CA ALA A 348 -19.52 6.40 -6.52
C ALA A 348 -18.79 7.63 -7.09
N ALA A 349 -18.19 8.47 -6.24
CA ALA A 349 -17.30 9.55 -6.67
C ALA A 349 -16.00 9.01 -7.30
N LEU A 350 -15.45 7.89 -6.82
CA LEU A 350 -14.32 7.19 -7.46
C LEU A 350 -14.67 6.66 -8.85
N LYS A 351 -15.88 6.14 -9.01
CA LYS A 351 -16.44 5.73 -10.30
C LYS A 351 -16.66 6.91 -11.26
N ASN A 352 -17.09 8.06 -10.75
CA ASN A 352 -17.34 9.27 -11.55
C ASN A 352 -16.07 10.07 -11.86
N ALA A 353 -15.07 10.07 -10.96
CA ALA A 353 -13.79 10.77 -11.12
C ALA A 353 -12.78 9.97 -11.98
N ARG A 354 -12.93 8.64 -12.07
CA ARG A 354 -12.13 7.76 -12.95
C ARG A 354 -12.92 7.13 -14.11
N GLY A 355 -14.19 7.49 -14.27
CA GLY A 355 -14.91 7.33 -15.55
C GLY A 355 -14.23 8.06 -16.71
N SER A 356 -13.16 8.82 -16.42
CA SER A 356 -12.27 9.51 -17.34
C SER A 356 -10.90 8.84 -17.52
N VAL A 357 -10.79 7.51 -17.51
CA VAL A 357 -9.97 6.93 -18.58
C VAL A 357 -10.90 6.98 -19.78
N PRO A 358 -10.79 7.99 -20.65
CA PRO A 358 -11.76 8.13 -21.71
C PRO A 358 -11.74 6.84 -22.52
N VAL A 359 -12.93 6.42 -22.92
CA VAL A 359 -13.14 5.44 -24.00
C VAL A 359 -12.32 5.81 -25.25
N GLU A 360 -11.92 7.09 -25.39
CA GLU A 360 -10.98 7.61 -26.37
C GLU A 360 -9.59 6.92 -26.34
N SER A 361 -9.12 6.39 -25.20
CA SER A 361 -7.85 5.64 -25.15
C SER A 361 -7.88 4.30 -25.89
N ASP A 362 -9.08 3.79 -26.19
CA ASP A 362 -9.29 2.57 -26.96
C ASP A 362 -9.58 2.87 -28.45
N GLU A 363 -9.88 4.12 -28.83
CA GLU A 363 -10.13 4.49 -30.23
C GLU A 363 -8.89 4.30 -31.12
N PHE A 364 -7.68 4.38 -30.54
CA PHE A 364 -6.42 4.22 -31.28
C PHE A 364 -5.88 2.79 -31.30
N CYS A 365 -6.52 1.83 -30.63
CA CYS A 365 -6.00 0.47 -30.53
C CYS A 365 -7.06 -0.58 -30.92
N ASP A 366 -6.79 -1.33 -31.98
CA ASP A 366 -7.65 -2.41 -32.43
C ASP A 366 -7.51 -3.70 -31.57
N ILE A 367 -6.59 -3.71 -30.59
CA ILE A 367 -6.41 -4.80 -29.61
C ILE A 367 -7.18 -4.46 -28.34
N LEU A 368 -8.12 -5.31 -27.96
CA LEU A 368 -8.96 -5.12 -26.78
C LEU A 368 -8.16 -5.24 -25.47
N ARG A 369 -8.50 -4.39 -24.50
CA ARG A 369 -7.99 -4.45 -23.12
C ARG A 369 -8.23 -5.80 -22.47
N THR A 370 -9.46 -6.27 -22.57
CA THR A 370 -9.96 -7.55 -22.07
C THR A 370 -10.58 -8.29 -23.25
N PRO A 371 -10.26 -9.58 -23.46
CA PRO A 371 -10.83 -10.33 -24.57
C PRO A 371 -12.36 -10.39 -24.46
N ARG A 372 -13.04 -10.26 -25.60
CA ARG A 372 -14.48 -10.53 -25.69
C ARG A 372 -14.66 -12.04 -25.76
N LEU A 373 -15.11 -12.65 -24.67
CA LEU A 373 -15.34 -14.09 -24.59
C LEU A 373 -16.65 -14.46 -25.29
N VAL A 374 -16.64 -15.60 -25.99
CA VAL A 374 -17.81 -16.20 -26.62
C VAL A 374 -18.64 -16.89 -25.55
N HIS A 375 -19.94 -16.62 -25.54
CA HIS A 375 -20.91 -17.33 -24.70
C HIS A 375 -21.40 -18.59 -25.41
N ASP A 376 -21.45 -19.70 -24.69
CA ASP A 376 -22.21 -20.88 -25.12
C ASP A 376 -23.71 -20.54 -25.03
N GLY A 377 -24.30 -20.01 -26.12
CA GLY A 377 -25.76 -19.95 -26.25
C GLY A 377 -26.45 -18.85 -27.06
N SER A 378 -25.77 -17.92 -27.73
CA SER A 378 -26.47 -16.95 -28.60
C SER A 378 -25.58 -16.36 -29.68
N ASN A 379 -25.75 -16.84 -30.92
CA ASN A 379 -25.32 -16.15 -32.15
C ASN A 379 -26.21 -14.93 -32.42
N SER A 380 -26.15 -13.90 -31.57
CA SER A 380 -26.73 -12.60 -31.91
C SER A 380 -25.78 -11.47 -31.52
N ALA A 381 -25.35 -10.73 -32.54
CA ALA A 381 -24.67 -9.46 -32.41
C ALA A 381 -25.68 -8.43 -31.88
N SER A 382 -25.81 -8.31 -30.57
CA SER A 382 -26.48 -7.18 -29.94
C SER A 382 -25.78 -6.81 -28.64
N ALA A 383 -25.73 -5.50 -28.42
CA ALA A 383 -24.91 -4.82 -27.44
C ALA A 383 -25.24 -5.18 -25.98
N ASN A 384 -24.22 -5.05 -25.12
CA ASN A 384 -24.29 -4.97 -23.67
C ASN A 384 -24.96 -6.14 -22.94
N THR A 385 -24.29 -7.29 -22.88
CA THR A 385 -24.58 -8.29 -21.84
C THR A 385 -23.28 -8.93 -21.31
N THR A 386 -23.09 -8.71 -20.01
CA THR A 386 -22.09 -9.27 -19.09
C THR A 386 -21.76 -10.75 -19.37
N GLY A 387 -20.45 -11.05 -19.42
CA GLY A 387 -19.86 -12.38 -19.65
C GLY A 387 -20.24 -13.45 -18.63
N PRO A 388 -20.03 -14.76 -18.91
CA PRO A 388 -20.45 -15.88 -18.06
C PRO A 388 -19.28 -16.29 -17.15
N SER A 389 -18.74 -15.34 -16.42
CA SER A 389 -18.51 -15.54 -15.00
C SER A 389 -19.40 -14.46 -14.40
N ALA A 390 -20.37 -14.81 -13.56
CA ALA A 390 -20.84 -13.83 -12.59
C ALA A 390 -19.55 -13.21 -12.02
N ASN A 391 -19.26 -11.94 -12.33
CA ASN A 391 -17.99 -11.32 -11.95
C ASN A 391 -17.97 -11.34 -10.43
N ILE A 392 -17.34 -12.37 -9.86
CA ILE A 392 -17.25 -12.52 -8.42
C ILE A 392 -16.53 -11.27 -7.97
N SER A 393 -17.24 -10.44 -7.21
CA SER A 393 -16.68 -9.21 -6.67
C SER A 393 -15.60 -9.63 -5.68
N LEU A 394 -14.36 -9.34 -6.05
CA LEU A 394 -13.21 -9.66 -5.21
C LEU A 394 -13.05 -8.54 -4.18
N SER A 395 -12.91 -8.93 -2.92
CA SER A 395 -12.48 -7.99 -1.87
C SER A 395 -11.09 -7.42 -2.18
N ALA A 396 -10.74 -6.29 -1.57
CA ALA A 396 -9.46 -5.64 -1.80
C ALA A 396 -8.24 -6.54 -1.53
N ILE A 397 -8.29 -7.35 -0.47
CA ILE A 397 -7.23 -8.30 -0.15
C ILE A 397 -7.12 -9.42 -1.21
N GLN A 398 -8.24 -9.87 -1.76
CA GLN A 398 -8.27 -10.87 -2.83
C GLN A 398 -7.75 -10.28 -4.15
N GLN A 399 -8.11 -9.05 -4.49
CA GLN A 399 -7.55 -8.34 -5.64
C GLN A 399 -6.03 -8.18 -5.51
N ALA A 400 -5.55 -7.80 -4.31
CA ALA A 400 -4.12 -7.68 -4.04
C ALA A 400 -3.40 -9.05 -4.15
N ALA A 401 -4.02 -10.14 -3.68
CA ALA A 401 -3.50 -11.50 -3.84
C ALA A 401 -3.40 -11.93 -5.32
N VAL A 402 -4.39 -11.60 -6.16
CA VAL A 402 -4.33 -11.82 -7.61
C VAL A 402 -3.15 -11.08 -8.25
N LEU A 403 -2.94 -9.81 -7.90
CA LEU A 403 -1.81 -9.03 -8.41
C LEU A 403 -0.46 -9.54 -7.91
N ALA A 404 -0.39 -10.01 -6.65
CA ALA A 404 0.81 -10.66 -6.13
C ALA A 404 1.12 -11.98 -6.85
N GLN A 405 0.10 -12.77 -7.20
CA GLN A 405 0.27 -13.96 -8.03
C GLN A 405 0.73 -13.61 -9.44
N CYS A 406 0.23 -12.52 -10.02
CA CYS A 406 0.68 -11.99 -11.31
C CYS A 406 2.20 -11.67 -11.29
N LEU A 407 2.66 -10.98 -10.24
CA LEU A 407 4.08 -10.71 -10.02
C LEU A 407 4.89 -11.99 -9.85
N HIS A 408 4.39 -12.95 -9.07
CA HIS A 408 5.06 -14.23 -8.87
C HIS A 408 5.26 -14.98 -10.20
N VAL A 409 4.22 -15.06 -11.03
CA VAL A 409 4.28 -15.63 -12.39
C VAL A 409 5.33 -14.89 -13.22
N SER A 410 5.33 -13.55 -13.21
CA SER A 410 6.27 -12.76 -14.01
C SER A 410 7.75 -13.04 -13.70
N ARG A 411 8.06 -13.45 -12.47
CA ARG A 411 9.44 -13.71 -12.02
C ARG A 411 9.85 -15.17 -12.14
N ARG A 412 8.88 -16.10 -12.15
CA ARG A 412 9.14 -17.52 -12.39
C ARG A 412 9.31 -17.83 -13.88
N SER A 413 8.54 -17.16 -14.75
CA SER A 413 8.59 -17.39 -16.18
C SER A 413 9.93 -16.90 -16.75
N ARG A 414 10.44 -17.62 -17.76
CA ARG A 414 11.62 -17.14 -18.51
C ARG A 414 11.26 -15.82 -19.18
N SER A 415 12.22 -14.92 -19.37
CA SER A 415 12.01 -13.68 -20.12
C SER A 415 11.88 -13.97 -21.61
N ASP A 416 10.83 -14.69 -22.00
CA ASP A 416 10.41 -14.96 -23.36
C ASP A 416 9.08 -14.26 -23.65
N GLU A 417 8.66 -14.28 -24.91
CA GLU A 417 7.41 -13.63 -25.35
C GLU A 417 6.16 -14.24 -24.71
N MET A 418 6.23 -15.48 -24.21
CA MET A 418 5.10 -16.20 -23.63
C MET A 418 4.79 -15.74 -22.20
N SER A 419 5.81 -15.35 -21.43
CA SER A 419 5.65 -14.85 -20.05
C SER A 419 4.64 -13.70 -19.92
N GLY A 420 4.60 -12.79 -20.90
CA GLY A 420 3.63 -11.69 -20.92
C GLY A 420 2.18 -12.17 -21.04
N TRP A 421 1.95 -13.24 -21.81
CA TRP A 421 0.62 -13.83 -21.97
C TRP A 421 0.16 -14.60 -20.73
N GLU A 422 1.10 -15.13 -19.92
CA GLU A 422 0.81 -15.77 -18.64
C GLU A 422 0.31 -14.80 -17.58
N MET A 423 0.78 -13.54 -17.62
CA MET A 423 0.36 -12.48 -16.70
C MET A 423 -0.99 -11.85 -17.05
N ALA A 424 -1.29 -11.75 -18.35
CA ALA A 424 -2.49 -11.11 -18.90
C ALA A 424 -3.80 -11.47 -18.18
N PRO A 425 -4.14 -12.76 -17.94
CA PRO A 425 -5.42 -13.12 -17.31
C PRO A 425 -5.55 -12.59 -15.88
N TYR A 426 -4.44 -12.42 -15.15
CA TYR A 426 -4.48 -11.84 -13.80
C TYR A 426 -4.80 -10.34 -13.85
N ILE A 427 -4.13 -9.61 -14.75
CA ILE A 427 -4.37 -8.17 -14.97
C ILE A 427 -5.83 -7.94 -15.40
N GLU A 428 -6.28 -8.68 -16.39
CA GLU A 428 -7.63 -8.57 -16.96
C GLU A 428 -8.74 -8.86 -15.94
N SER A 429 -8.51 -9.80 -15.01
CA SER A 429 -9.44 -10.12 -13.94
C SER A 429 -9.63 -8.99 -12.92
N ILE A 430 -8.63 -8.12 -12.78
CA ILE A 430 -8.69 -6.94 -11.91
C ILE A 430 -9.26 -5.74 -12.66
N ASP A 431 -8.92 -5.58 -13.95
CA ASP A 431 -9.52 -4.54 -14.78
C ASP A 431 -11.04 -4.65 -14.87
N SER A 432 -11.57 -5.89 -14.86
CA SER A 432 -13.01 -6.16 -14.87
C SER A 432 -13.72 -5.90 -13.54
N GLN A 433 -12.98 -5.67 -12.44
CA GLN A 433 -13.57 -5.34 -11.15
C GLN A 433 -14.13 -3.91 -11.17
N GLY A 434 -15.37 -3.74 -10.69
CA GLY A 434 -16.04 -2.45 -10.64
C GLY A 434 -15.49 -1.50 -9.57
N GLU A 435 -14.91 -2.03 -8.51
CA GLU A 435 -14.36 -1.26 -7.38
C GLU A 435 -12.98 -1.77 -6.99
N SER A 436 -12.02 -0.86 -6.85
CA SER A 436 -10.66 -1.15 -6.41
C SER A 436 -10.09 0.06 -5.66
N TYR A 437 -9.36 -0.17 -4.58
CA TYR A 437 -8.61 0.91 -3.92
C TYR A 437 -7.55 1.50 -4.87
N PHE A 438 -7.19 2.76 -4.62
CA PHE A 438 -6.30 3.54 -5.48
C PHE A 438 -5.00 2.80 -5.83
N VAL A 439 -4.26 2.28 -4.84
CA VAL A 439 -2.99 1.59 -5.06
C VAL A 439 -3.13 0.20 -5.70
N VAL A 440 -4.23 -0.51 -5.42
CA VAL A 440 -4.54 -1.79 -6.08
C VAL A 440 -4.76 -1.56 -7.58
N ARG A 441 -5.60 -0.58 -7.93
CA ARG A 441 -5.83 -0.19 -9.33
C ARG A 441 -4.54 0.30 -9.99
N SER A 442 -3.80 1.17 -9.30
CA SER A 442 -2.53 1.71 -9.82
C SER A 442 -1.51 0.61 -10.12
N LEU A 443 -1.38 -0.41 -9.26
CA LEU A 443 -0.51 -1.55 -9.56
C LEU A 443 -1.01 -2.35 -10.77
N CYS A 444 -2.32 -2.59 -10.89
CA CYS A 444 -2.89 -3.24 -12.07
C CYS A 444 -2.53 -2.48 -13.35
N ASP A 445 -2.72 -1.17 -13.34
CA ASP A 445 -2.39 -0.28 -14.46
C ASP A 445 -0.89 -0.33 -14.79
N ILE A 446 -0.01 -0.33 -13.80
CA ILE A 446 1.45 -0.45 -14.00
C ILE A 446 1.82 -1.78 -14.63
N LEU A 447 1.24 -2.89 -14.17
CA LEU A 447 1.48 -4.20 -14.76
C LEU A 447 1.00 -4.26 -16.21
N ARG A 448 -0.16 -3.66 -16.49
CA ARG A 448 -0.69 -3.51 -17.85
C ARG A 448 0.19 -2.63 -18.72
N ILE A 449 0.65 -1.48 -18.23
CA ILE A 449 1.58 -0.59 -18.94
C ILE A 449 2.86 -1.34 -19.30
N ARG A 450 3.46 -2.06 -18.34
CA ARG A 450 4.65 -2.88 -18.59
C ARG A 450 4.38 -3.91 -19.69
N TRP A 451 3.25 -4.61 -19.62
CA TRP A 451 2.88 -5.61 -20.61
C TRP A 451 2.51 -5.05 -21.99
N GLU A 452 1.88 -3.88 -22.08
CA GLU A 452 1.51 -3.24 -23.35
C GLU A 452 2.67 -2.46 -23.98
N SER A 453 3.62 -1.98 -23.18
CA SER A 453 4.78 -1.23 -23.65
C SER A 453 5.79 -2.08 -24.44
N THR A 454 5.78 -3.40 -24.30
CA THR A 454 6.67 -4.28 -25.07
C THR A 454 6.21 -4.50 -26.51
N ARG A 455 4.94 -4.17 -26.83
CA ARG A 455 4.30 -4.47 -28.11
C ARG A 455 4.01 -3.18 -28.88
N SER A 456 4.44 -3.13 -30.14
CA SER A 456 4.25 -2.01 -31.08
C SER A 456 2.81 -1.46 -31.07
N ARG A 457 1.81 -2.31 -31.29
CA ARG A 457 0.39 -1.94 -31.45
C ARG A 457 -0.30 -1.43 -30.20
N THR A 458 0.24 -1.71 -29.00
CA THR A 458 -0.34 -1.28 -27.72
C THR A 458 0.52 -0.24 -26.98
N LYS A 459 1.73 0.05 -27.48
CA LYS A 459 2.68 0.93 -26.80
C LYS A 459 2.19 2.37 -26.66
N GLN A 460 1.48 2.90 -27.65
CA GLN A 460 0.86 4.23 -27.56
C GLN A 460 -0.21 4.29 -26.46
N ARG A 461 -1.07 3.26 -26.37
CA ARG A 461 -2.03 3.14 -25.27
C ARG A 461 -1.33 3.02 -23.91
N ALA A 462 -0.22 2.29 -23.83
CA ALA A 462 0.59 2.20 -22.62
C ALA A 462 1.19 3.56 -22.19
N LEU A 463 1.58 4.41 -23.15
CA LEU A 463 2.05 5.77 -22.86
C LEU A 463 0.94 6.62 -22.26
N LEU A 464 -0.23 6.68 -22.91
CA LEU A 464 -1.38 7.45 -22.43
C LEU A 464 -1.82 7.02 -21.03
N MET A 465 -1.85 5.71 -20.76
CA MET A 465 -2.10 5.22 -19.41
C MET A 465 -1.07 5.69 -18.40
N MET A 466 0.21 5.71 -18.79
CA MET A 466 1.30 6.08 -17.89
C MET A 466 1.24 7.56 -17.55
N GLU A 467 0.91 8.41 -18.53
CA GLU A 467 0.67 9.84 -18.33
C GLU A 467 -0.51 10.06 -17.38
N ASN A 468 -1.66 9.41 -17.64
CA ASN A 468 -2.85 9.47 -16.78
C ASN A 468 -2.54 8.99 -15.36
N LEU A 469 -1.78 7.91 -15.20
CA LEU A 469 -1.41 7.38 -13.89
C LEU A 469 -0.56 8.37 -13.09
N VAL A 470 0.43 9.01 -13.73
CA VAL A 470 1.29 10.01 -13.07
C VAL A 470 0.50 11.26 -12.71
N GLU A 471 -0.41 11.70 -13.59
CA GLU A 471 -1.31 12.82 -13.31
C GLU A 471 -2.26 12.51 -12.14
N ASP A 472 -2.82 11.31 -12.10
CA ASP A 472 -3.73 10.85 -11.04
C ASP A 472 -3.09 10.82 -9.64
N VAL A 473 -1.77 10.62 -9.55
CA VAL A 473 -1.06 10.73 -8.27
C VAL A 473 -1.05 12.17 -7.76
N GLY A 474 -1.05 13.16 -8.65
CA GLY A 474 -1.11 14.59 -8.28
C GLY A 474 -2.49 15.10 -7.90
N LYS A 475 -3.57 14.35 -8.19
CA LYS A 475 -4.95 14.78 -7.93
C LYS A 475 -5.32 14.62 -6.45
N GLU A 476 -6.09 15.58 -5.92
CA GLU A 476 -6.57 15.57 -4.53
C GLU A 476 -7.53 14.42 -4.22
N PHE A 477 -8.31 13.98 -5.22
CA PHE A 477 -9.27 12.91 -5.06
C PHE A 477 -8.71 11.59 -5.61
N PRO A 478 -8.90 10.43 -4.94
CA PRO A 478 -9.53 10.27 -3.62
C PRO A 478 -8.65 10.84 -2.50
N VAL A 479 -9.26 11.15 -1.36
CA VAL A 479 -8.56 11.73 -0.20
C VAL A 479 -7.42 10.83 0.31
N THR A 480 -6.43 11.44 0.96
CA THR A 480 -5.20 10.78 1.46
C THR A 480 -5.48 9.48 2.23
N ALA A 481 -6.45 9.49 3.15
CA ALA A 481 -6.81 8.31 3.95
C ALA A 481 -7.26 7.10 3.11
N GLN A 482 -7.85 7.35 1.93
CA GLN A 482 -8.26 6.29 1.00
C GLN A 482 -7.11 5.83 0.11
N ARG A 483 -6.18 6.73 -0.23
CA ARG A 483 -5.03 6.42 -1.08
C ARG A 483 -4.04 5.46 -0.43
N VAL A 484 -3.90 5.50 0.91
CA VAL A 484 -3.00 4.59 1.65
C VAL A 484 -3.58 3.21 1.93
N LYS A 485 -4.87 2.96 1.61
CA LYS A 485 -5.49 1.64 1.76
C LYS A 485 -4.79 0.64 0.86
N MET A 486 -4.38 -0.49 1.42
CA MET A 486 -3.64 -1.58 0.79
C MET A 486 -2.21 -1.25 0.34
N VAL A 487 -1.66 -0.08 0.68
CA VAL A 487 -0.36 0.37 0.14
C VAL A 487 0.80 -0.60 0.40
N PHE A 488 0.79 -1.27 1.56
CA PHE A 488 1.81 -2.27 1.92
C PHE A 488 1.49 -3.67 1.37
N GLY A 489 0.21 -3.95 1.10
CA GLY A 489 -0.27 -5.23 0.56
C GLY A 489 -0.12 -5.37 -0.96
N VAL A 490 0.47 -4.38 -1.62
CA VAL A 490 0.78 -4.42 -3.06
C VAL A 490 2.21 -3.95 -3.31
N HIS A 491 2.86 -4.48 -4.35
CA HIS A 491 4.21 -4.05 -4.72
C HIS A 491 4.18 -2.77 -5.58
N MET A 492 3.78 -1.66 -4.97
CA MET A 492 3.68 -0.37 -5.65
C MET A 492 5.08 0.28 -5.84
N PRO A 493 5.46 0.70 -7.06
CA PRO A 493 6.69 1.44 -7.29
C PRO A 493 6.66 2.84 -6.70
N THR A 494 7.84 3.38 -6.39
CA THR A 494 8.00 4.76 -5.93
C THR A 494 7.76 5.77 -7.04
N LEU A 495 7.43 7.01 -6.68
CA LEU A 495 7.21 8.09 -7.66
C LEU A 495 8.43 8.34 -8.56
N PRO A 496 9.69 8.36 -8.06
CA PRO A 496 10.86 8.39 -8.93
C PRO A 496 10.92 7.21 -9.90
N ALA A 497 10.57 6.00 -9.46
CA ALA A 497 10.54 4.82 -10.32
C ALA A 497 9.43 4.90 -11.37
N LEU A 498 8.26 5.45 -11.03
CA LEU A 498 7.18 5.72 -11.98
C LEU A 498 7.60 6.74 -13.02
N ARG A 499 8.16 7.88 -12.63
CA ARG A 499 8.66 8.89 -13.57
C ARG A 499 9.74 8.33 -14.51
N LYS A 500 10.62 7.46 -13.99
CA LYS A 500 11.60 6.73 -14.80
C LYS A 500 10.94 5.79 -15.80
N LEU A 501 9.86 5.10 -15.41
CA LEU A 501 9.08 4.27 -16.32
C LEU A 501 8.40 5.12 -17.42
N LEU A 502 7.81 6.26 -17.07
CA LEU A 502 7.21 7.19 -18.02
C LEU A 502 8.22 7.64 -19.09
N GLY A 503 9.41 8.09 -18.66
CA GLY A 503 10.48 8.48 -19.59
C GLY A 503 10.83 7.36 -20.56
N LYS A 504 11.01 6.12 -20.07
CA LYS A 504 11.29 4.95 -20.92
C LYS A 504 10.20 4.66 -21.95
N VAL A 505 8.92 4.73 -21.55
CA VAL A 505 7.81 4.47 -22.47
C VAL A 505 7.69 5.61 -23.50
N ALA A 506 7.83 6.86 -23.08
CA ALA A 506 7.79 8.04 -23.95
C ALA A 506 8.91 8.02 -24.99
N ASP A 507 10.15 7.75 -24.58
CA ASP A 507 11.31 7.65 -25.49
C ASP A 507 11.10 6.56 -26.54
N ALA A 508 10.59 5.40 -26.12
CA ALA A 508 10.31 4.29 -27.03
C ALA A 508 9.24 4.64 -28.07
N VAL A 509 8.19 5.38 -27.70
CA VAL A 509 7.16 5.86 -28.63
C VAL A 509 7.72 6.93 -29.56
N SER A 510 8.47 7.89 -29.02
CA SER A 510 9.11 8.96 -29.81
C SER A 510 10.03 8.40 -30.89
N LEU A 511 10.85 7.40 -30.55
CA LEU A 511 11.74 6.75 -31.50
C LEU A 511 10.98 6.03 -32.62
N ILE A 512 9.88 5.36 -32.30
CA ILE A 512 9.02 4.70 -33.30
C ILE A 512 8.39 5.73 -34.22
N ASN A 513 7.82 6.81 -33.67
CA ASN A 513 7.19 7.87 -34.45
C ASN A 513 8.20 8.57 -35.38
N ALA A 514 9.40 8.87 -34.87
CA ALA A 514 10.48 9.44 -35.68
C ALA A 514 10.86 8.48 -36.83
N ARG A 515 10.93 7.17 -36.57
CA ARG A 515 11.26 6.21 -37.62
C ARG A 515 10.13 6.03 -38.64
N LEU A 516 8.88 6.04 -38.20
CA LEU A 516 7.70 6.01 -39.09
C LEU A 516 7.61 7.26 -39.97
N SER A 517 8.04 8.43 -39.49
CA SER A 517 8.09 9.64 -40.33
C SER A 517 9.10 9.55 -41.49
N VAL A 518 10.13 8.71 -41.35
CA VAL A 518 11.17 8.51 -42.39
C VAL A 518 10.82 7.30 -43.27
N THR A 519 10.33 6.22 -42.67
CA THR A 519 9.99 4.97 -43.35
C THR A 519 8.61 4.46 -42.91
N PRO A 520 7.51 5.06 -43.41
CA PRO A 520 6.15 4.75 -42.95
C PRO A 520 5.72 3.29 -43.24
N ASN A 521 6.33 2.65 -44.24
CA ASN A 521 5.99 1.31 -44.69
C ASN A 521 6.98 0.22 -44.22
N ASP A 522 7.85 0.47 -43.23
CA ASP A 522 8.75 -0.59 -42.73
C ASP A 522 7.98 -1.56 -41.82
N PRO A 523 7.71 -2.81 -42.25
CA PRO A 523 6.95 -3.78 -41.46
C PRO A 523 7.64 -4.18 -40.16
N ARG A 524 8.94 -3.88 -39.99
CA ARG A 524 9.68 -4.15 -38.76
C ARG A 524 9.38 -3.15 -37.64
N LEU A 525 8.68 -2.06 -37.95
CA LEU A 525 8.25 -1.06 -36.98
C LEU A 525 6.85 -1.33 -36.43
N TRP A 526 6.13 -2.31 -37.01
CA TRP A 526 4.74 -2.63 -36.73
C TRP A 526 4.58 -3.91 -35.92
#